data_AF-J7FAC1-F1
#
_entry.id   AF-J7FAC1-F1
#
_cell.length_a   1.000
_cell.length_b   1.000
_cell.length_c   1.000
_cell.angle_alpha   90.00
_cell.angle_beta   90.00
_cell.angle_gamma   90.00
#
_symmetry.space_group_name_H-M   'P 1'
#
loop_
_entity.id
_entity.type
_entity.pdbx_description
1 polymer ?
#
loop_
_entity_poly.entity_id
_entity_poly.type
_entity_poly.pdbx_seq_one_letter_code
_entity_poly.pdbx_strand_id
1 'polypeptide(L)'
;MINAFQEIPITQDASASAYQIMAYFLLDETMAMKTNLIINKFDWIVDIYEMFKEECLEYIHKNESDKHFCQTLSRVFTRKIVKNIFMPIIYGKTVNSTGKDLHILLGNDLLKPECFKLAKLCYAFWHDTYNHMYSFIDLIGLVGRVCASLERPVLFNTKFYDTHQDYKKVESCSVRVFDKINRKNRTVNLSVPSDVRDKRKSRAATFVNFIHQRDAKIAMSVAEIAGSYQIPLYTVHDNFISNTINSQKLPNIYCHVFREMEAPMTIINRFIYNNLIKPSLDLNDSQNKEYMEHLLNHRIDRQDLESILKKDIPMSEMKNKKGWDKIIKNLLDQYDLYCIRVGVLDMSLDNHKNLWNTLRSKINGLYSVHN
;
A
#
# COMPACT_ATOMS: atom_id res chain seq x y z
N MET A 1 9.69 -46.61 0.22
CA MET A 1 10.57 -45.42 0.26
C MET A 1 9.70 -44.21 0.04
N ILE A 2 9.47 -43.42 1.09
CA ILE A 2 8.85 -42.10 0.94
C ILE A 2 9.88 -41.22 0.23
N ASN A 3 9.47 -40.57 -0.85
CA ASN A 3 10.37 -39.79 -1.69
C ASN A 3 10.71 -38.50 -0.93
N ALA A 4 11.94 -38.36 -0.42
CA ALA A 4 12.35 -37.24 0.44
C ALA A 4 12.03 -35.85 -0.16
N PHE A 5 11.98 -35.74 -1.49
CA PHE A 5 11.58 -34.53 -2.22
C PHE A 5 10.11 -34.10 -2.04
N GLN A 6 9.24 -34.98 -1.52
CA GLN A 6 7.84 -34.66 -1.24
C GLN A 6 7.65 -34.02 0.14
N GLU A 7 8.62 -34.17 1.06
CA GLU A 7 8.51 -33.72 2.45
C GLU A 7 9.33 -32.47 2.74
N ILE A 8 10.31 -32.11 1.90
CA ILE A 8 11.16 -30.92 2.11
C ILE A 8 10.37 -29.66 1.72
N PRO A 9 10.07 -28.76 2.68
CA PRO A 9 9.45 -27.48 2.37
C PRO A 9 10.46 -26.56 1.69
N ILE A 10 10.07 -25.98 0.56
CA ILE A 10 10.80 -24.92 -0.16
C ILE A 10 10.00 -23.64 0.02
N THR A 11 10.67 -22.59 0.50
CA THR A 11 10.07 -21.27 0.69
C THR A 11 10.39 -20.39 -0.51
N GLN A 12 9.38 -19.72 -1.05
CA GLN A 12 9.52 -18.80 -2.17
C GLN A 12 8.86 -17.47 -1.82
N ASP A 13 9.63 -16.39 -1.91
CA ASP A 13 9.17 -15.04 -1.55
C ASP A 13 8.98 -14.19 -2.82
N ALA A 14 7.86 -13.46 -2.86
CA ALA A 14 7.66 -12.40 -3.82
C ALA A 14 8.52 -11.20 -3.39
N SER A 15 9.52 -10.84 -4.19
CA SER A 15 10.45 -9.77 -3.84
C SER A 15 9.72 -8.43 -3.66
N ALA A 16 9.52 -8.05 -2.39
CA ALA A 16 8.88 -6.81 -1.97
C ALA A 16 7.45 -6.63 -2.54
N SER A 17 6.52 -7.51 -2.16
CA SER A 17 5.16 -7.61 -2.72
C SER A 17 4.41 -6.27 -2.84
N ALA A 18 4.52 -5.39 -1.85
CA ALA A 18 3.91 -4.06 -1.89
C ALA A 18 4.37 -3.22 -3.10
N TYR A 19 5.64 -3.31 -3.47
CA TYR A 19 6.18 -2.62 -4.65
C TYR A 19 5.72 -3.27 -5.96
N GLN A 20 5.53 -4.59 -6.00
CA GLN A 20 4.92 -5.28 -7.14
C GLN A 20 3.48 -4.84 -7.35
N ILE A 21 2.70 -4.77 -6.27
CA ILE A 21 1.33 -4.26 -6.28
C ILE A 21 1.31 -2.80 -6.76
N MET A 22 2.22 -1.96 -6.25
CA MET A 22 2.33 -0.57 -6.71
C MET A 22 2.70 -0.46 -8.19
N ALA A 23 3.64 -1.28 -8.66
CA ALA A 23 4.02 -1.33 -10.07
C ALA A 23 2.80 -1.67 -10.95
N TYR A 24 1.98 -2.64 -10.52
CA TYR A 24 0.75 -2.98 -11.20
C TYR A 24 -0.26 -1.82 -11.20
N PHE A 25 -0.54 -1.22 -10.05
CA PHE A 25 -1.52 -0.14 -9.93
C PHE A 25 -1.13 1.13 -10.69
N LEU A 26 0.16 1.38 -10.87
CA LEU A 26 0.68 2.54 -11.60
C LEU A 26 1.02 2.25 -13.06
N LEU A 27 0.89 1.00 -13.51
CA LEU A 27 1.39 0.56 -14.81
C LEU A 27 2.88 0.95 -14.99
N ASP A 28 3.68 0.65 -13.98
CA ASP A 28 5.11 0.95 -13.90
C ASP A 28 5.95 -0.26 -14.27
N GLU A 29 6.25 -0.39 -15.57
CA GLU A 29 7.07 -1.46 -16.09
C GLU A 29 8.49 -1.46 -15.51
N THR A 30 9.06 -0.27 -15.26
CA THR A 30 10.41 -0.16 -14.68
C THR A 30 10.40 -0.73 -13.26
N MET A 31 9.45 -0.34 -12.42
CA MET A 31 9.32 -0.90 -11.08
C MET A 31 8.96 -2.39 -11.11
N ALA A 32 8.12 -2.83 -12.04
CA ALA A 32 7.78 -4.25 -12.20
C ALA A 32 9.03 -5.10 -12.51
N MET A 33 9.97 -4.57 -13.28
CA MET A 33 11.29 -5.20 -13.49
C MET A 33 12.16 -5.17 -12.23
N LYS A 34 12.23 -4.03 -11.52
CA LYS A 34 13.01 -3.91 -10.26
C LYS A 34 12.52 -4.86 -9.15
N THR A 35 11.25 -5.27 -9.22
CA THR A 35 10.60 -6.16 -8.25
C THR A 35 10.46 -7.60 -8.75
N ASN A 36 11.07 -7.92 -9.89
CA ASN A 36 11.01 -9.25 -10.53
C ASN A 36 9.59 -9.71 -10.91
N LEU A 37 8.60 -8.82 -10.99
CA LEU A 37 7.27 -9.16 -11.52
C LEU A 37 7.31 -9.37 -13.05
N ILE A 38 8.23 -8.67 -13.72
CA ILE A 38 8.58 -8.85 -15.13
C ILE A 38 10.06 -9.24 -15.19
N ILE A 39 10.38 -10.25 -15.99
CA ILE A 39 11.77 -10.68 -16.23
C ILE A 39 12.56 -9.52 -16.85
N ASN A 40 13.73 -9.23 -16.29
CA ASN A 40 14.64 -8.24 -16.87
C ASN A 40 15.42 -8.83 -18.06
N LYS A 41 16.12 -7.97 -18.80
CA LYS A 41 16.87 -8.37 -20.01
C LYS A 41 17.94 -9.45 -19.78
N PHE A 42 18.38 -9.64 -18.54
CA PHE A 42 19.47 -10.55 -18.17
C PHE A 42 18.97 -11.84 -17.50
N ASP A 43 17.65 -11.99 -17.30
CA ASP A 43 17.01 -13.14 -16.66
C ASP A 43 17.55 -13.46 -15.25
N TRP A 44 18.01 -12.43 -14.53
CA TRP A 44 18.53 -12.56 -13.16
C TRP A 44 17.59 -11.94 -12.14
N ILE A 45 17.57 -12.49 -10.92
CA ILE A 45 16.79 -11.91 -9.81
C ILE A 45 17.43 -10.59 -9.38
N VAL A 46 16.63 -9.53 -9.35
CA VAL A 46 16.99 -8.18 -8.91
C VAL A 46 16.69 -8.01 -7.44
N ASP A 47 17.61 -7.36 -6.71
CA ASP A 47 17.36 -6.91 -5.35
C ASP A 47 17.01 -5.42 -5.33
N ILE A 48 15.71 -5.11 -5.23
CA ILE A 48 15.23 -3.72 -5.22
C ILE A 48 15.88 -2.86 -4.13
N TYR A 49 16.25 -3.43 -2.98
CA TYR A 49 16.86 -2.66 -1.90
C TYR A 49 18.33 -2.36 -2.18
N GLU A 50 19.01 -3.17 -2.99
CA GLU A 50 20.34 -2.84 -3.46
C GLU A 50 20.28 -1.70 -4.48
N MET A 51 19.29 -1.71 -5.38
CA MET A 51 19.06 -0.60 -6.31
C MET A 51 18.72 0.71 -5.58
N PHE A 52 17.81 0.67 -4.61
CA PHE A 52 17.49 1.85 -3.80
C PHE A 52 18.70 2.37 -3.03
N LYS A 53 19.63 1.50 -2.62
CA LYS A 53 20.87 1.92 -1.96
C LYS A 53 21.69 2.81 -2.89
N GLU A 54 21.93 2.33 -4.12
CA GLU A 54 22.74 3.03 -5.12
C GLU A 54 22.11 4.37 -5.51
N GLU A 55 20.83 4.35 -5.90
CA GLU A 55 20.09 5.55 -6.31
C GLU A 55 19.97 6.58 -5.19
N CYS A 56 19.72 6.13 -3.95
CA CYS A 56 19.57 7.02 -2.81
C CYS A 56 20.91 7.63 -2.40
N LEU A 57 22.02 6.88 -2.46
CA LEU A 57 23.35 7.43 -2.20
C LEU A 57 23.74 8.48 -3.24
N GLU A 58 23.48 8.21 -4.52
CA GLU A 58 23.70 9.19 -5.59
C GLU A 58 22.90 10.46 -5.35
N TYR A 59 21.61 10.32 -5.01
CA TYR A 59 20.75 11.45 -4.67
C TYR A 59 21.30 12.24 -3.47
N ILE A 60 21.74 11.55 -2.40
CA ILE A 60 22.30 12.19 -1.21
C ILE A 60 23.58 12.96 -1.57
N HIS A 61 24.51 12.35 -2.27
CA HIS A 61 25.77 13.00 -2.67
C HIS A 61 25.56 14.24 -3.54
N LYS A 62 24.48 14.28 -4.32
CA LYS A 62 24.12 15.44 -5.13
C LYS A 62 23.47 16.57 -4.32
N ASN A 63 22.74 16.24 -3.26
CA ASN A 63 21.91 17.18 -2.51
C ASN A 63 22.48 17.54 -1.13
N GLU A 64 23.61 16.95 -0.72
CA GLU A 64 24.24 17.17 0.57
C GLU A 64 25.68 17.65 0.42
N SER A 65 26.01 18.77 1.06
CA SER A 65 27.31 19.42 0.96
C SER A 65 28.33 18.96 2.00
N ASP A 66 27.87 18.36 3.10
CA ASP A 66 28.76 17.81 4.13
C ASP A 66 29.48 16.55 3.63
N LYS A 67 30.72 16.73 3.19
CA LYS A 67 31.57 15.65 2.69
C LYS A 67 31.85 14.58 3.73
N HIS A 68 31.99 14.94 5.00
CA HIS A 68 32.31 13.96 6.05
C HIS A 68 31.11 13.05 6.33
N PHE A 69 29.91 13.64 6.39
CA PHE A 69 28.66 12.91 6.46
C PHE A 69 28.48 11.96 5.27
N CYS A 70 28.67 12.45 4.03
CA CYS A 70 28.56 11.63 2.82
C CYS A 70 29.57 10.47 2.77
N GLN A 71 30.83 10.71 3.16
CA GLN A 71 31.85 9.66 3.24
C GLN A 71 31.48 8.60 4.28
N THR A 72 30.98 9.02 5.45
CA THR A 72 30.53 8.11 6.49
C THR A 72 29.35 7.27 6.01
N LEU A 73 28.37 7.89 5.35
CA LEU A 73 27.22 7.19 4.76
C LEU A 73 27.63 6.15 3.74
N SER A 74 28.56 6.49 2.83
CA SER A 74 29.05 5.54 1.82
C SER A 74 29.62 4.24 2.43
N ARG A 75 30.12 4.31 3.67
CA ARG A 75 30.64 3.16 4.42
C ARG A 75 29.55 2.38 5.15
N VAL A 76 28.55 3.05 5.73
CA VAL A 76 27.59 2.44 6.68
C VAL A 76 26.20 2.19 6.10
N PHE A 77 25.87 2.79 4.95
CA PHE A 77 24.55 2.70 4.33
C PHE A 77 24.38 1.39 3.55
N THR A 78 24.16 0.31 4.30
CA THR A 78 24.02 -1.04 3.75
C THR A 78 22.61 -1.34 3.24
N ARG A 79 22.48 -2.39 2.42
CA ARG A 79 21.19 -2.97 2.00
C ARG A 79 20.21 -3.16 3.16
N LYS A 80 20.69 -3.61 4.33
CA LYS A 80 19.84 -3.84 5.52
C LYS A 80 19.25 -2.53 6.05
N ILE A 81 20.05 -1.45 6.07
CA ILE A 81 19.58 -0.12 6.46
C ILE A 81 18.53 0.39 5.47
N VAL A 82 18.81 0.24 4.17
CA VAL A 82 17.90 0.64 3.08
C VAL A 82 16.57 -0.11 3.18
N LYS A 83 16.60 -1.44 3.35
CA LYS A 83 15.39 -2.23 3.60
C LYS A 83 14.60 -1.72 4.81
N ASN A 84 15.26 -1.39 5.92
CA ASN A 84 14.60 -0.87 7.12
C ASN A 84 13.96 0.53 6.96
N ILE A 85 14.36 1.28 5.94
CA ILE A 85 13.80 2.60 5.60
C ILE A 85 12.66 2.43 4.58
N PHE A 86 12.95 1.83 3.43
CA PHE A 86 12.05 1.82 2.29
C PHE A 86 10.97 0.73 2.41
N MET A 87 11.26 -0.43 3.01
CA MET A 87 10.19 -1.42 3.22
C MET A 87 9.05 -0.86 4.08
N PRO A 88 9.29 -0.09 5.17
CA PRO A 88 8.18 0.52 5.92
C PRO A 88 7.65 1.85 5.34
N ILE A 89 8.35 2.50 4.40
CA ILE A 89 7.90 3.81 3.87
C ILE A 89 6.57 3.68 3.13
N ILE A 90 6.43 2.61 2.35
CA ILE A 90 5.20 2.28 1.62
C ILE A 90 4.04 1.99 2.59
N TYR A 91 4.36 1.51 3.80
CA TYR A 91 3.40 1.27 4.87
C TYR A 91 3.17 2.51 5.77
N GLY A 92 3.55 3.70 5.31
CA GLY A 92 3.20 4.96 5.99
C GLY A 92 4.08 5.29 7.21
N LYS A 93 5.26 4.67 7.36
CA LYS A 93 6.22 5.07 8.38
C LYS A 93 6.62 6.53 8.18
N THR A 94 6.85 7.26 9.27
CA THR A 94 7.20 8.68 9.22
C THR A 94 8.69 8.93 9.35
N VAL A 95 9.17 10.07 8.84
CA VAL A 95 10.56 10.55 9.00
C VAL A 95 11.01 10.46 10.46
N ASN A 96 10.16 10.87 11.40
CA ASN A 96 10.49 10.85 12.83
C ASN A 96 10.69 9.43 13.38
N SER A 97 9.85 8.47 12.97
CA SER A 97 10.02 7.07 13.36
C SER A 97 11.28 6.49 12.74
N THR A 98 11.51 6.75 11.45
CA THR A 98 12.70 6.29 10.72
C THR A 98 13.98 6.87 11.31
N GLY A 99 14.01 8.15 11.69
CA GLY A 99 15.18 8.77 12.33
C GLY A 99 15.52 8.16 13.69
N LYS A 100 14.51 7.76 14.48
CA LYS A 100 14.73 7.02 15.74
C LYS A 100 15.33 5.64 15.49
N ASP A 101 14.81 4.91 14.51
CA ASP A 101 15.32 3.57 14.18
C ASP A 101 16.74 3.64 13.62
N LEU A 102 17.05 4.65 12.80
CA LEU A 102 18.39 4.89 12.31
C LEU A 102 19.35 5.24 13.44
N HIS A 103 18.92 5.98 14.46
CA HIS A 103 19.77 6.26 15.61
C HIS A 103 20.08 4.98 16.41
N ILE A 104 19.13 4.05 16.52
CA ILE A 104 19.38 2.74 17.14
C ILE A 104 20.37 1.93 16.31
N LEU A 105 20.26 1.97 14.97
CA LEU A 105 21.06 1.14 14.06
C LEU A 105 22.45 1.71 13.78
N LEU A 106 22.59 3.03 13.73
CA LEU A 106 23.80 3.75 13.27
C LEU A 106 24.36 4.69 14.35
N GLY A 107 23.87 4.64 15.59
CA GLY A 107 24.26 5.58 16.64
C GLY A 107 25.75 5.55 17.02
N ASN A 108 26.47 4.49 16.62
CA ASN A 108 27.93 4.40 16.77
C ASN A 108 28.70 5.15 15.67
N ASP A 109 28.07 5.37 14.51
CA ASP A 109 28.71 5.99 13.34
C ASP A 109 28.15 7.40 13.04
N LEU A 110 26.91 7.68 13.46
CA LEU A 110 26.21 8.95 13.22
C LEU A 110 25.63 9.52 14.50
N LEU A 111 25.75 10.83 14.67
CA LEU A 111 25.06 11.56 15.72
C LEU A 111 23.55 11.52 15.50
N LYS A 112 22.80 11.63 16.59
CA LYS A 112 21.33 11.66 16.52
C LYS A 112 20.79 12.67 15.50
N PRO A 113 21.23 13.94 15.43
CA PRO A 113 20.76 14.88 14.41
C PRO A 113 21.05 14.41 12.97
N GLU A 114 22.18 13.74 12.74
CA GLU A 114 22.57 13.20 11.44
C GLU A 114 21.68 12.02 11.03
N CYS A 115 21.24 11.17 11.96
CA CYS A 115 20.25 10.13 11.68
C CYS A 115 18.90 10.70 11.22
N PHE A 116 18.44 11.80 11.82
CA PHE A 116 17.22 12.49 11.38
C PHE A 116 17.42 13.23 10.06
N LYS A 117 18.63 13.73 9.79
CA LYS A 117 19.01 14.32 8.50
C LYS A 117 18.98 13.26 7.40
N LEU A 118 19.59 12.09 7.62
CA LEU A 118 19.52 10.94 6.72
C LEU A 118 18.06 10.53 6.43
N ALA A 119 17.23 10.41 7.47
CA ALA A 119 15.82 10.10 7.29
C ALA A 119 15.11 11.13 6.40
N LYS A 120 15.36 12.44 6.57
CA LYS A 120 14.78 13.48 5.71
C LYS A 120 15.23 13.34 4.26
N LEU A 121 16.53 13.10 4.02
CA LEU A 121 17.08 12.93 2.68
C LEU A 121 16.50 11.70 1.97
N CYS A 122 16.34 10.57 2.67
CA CYS A 122 15.70 9.37 2.09
C CYS A 122 14.23 9.60 1.72
N TYR A 123 13.49 10.39 2.52
CA TYR A 123 12.10 10.73 2.18
C TYR A 123 12.01 11.74 1.05
N ALA A 124 12.96 12.68 0.96
CA ALA A 124 13.07 13.59 -0.18
C ALA A 124 13.36 12.82 -1.47
N PHE A 125 14.34 11.90 -1.45
CA PHE A 125 14.59 10.96 -2.54
C PHE A 125 13.33 10.19 -2.94
N TRP A 126 12.63 9.59 -1.98
CA TRP A 126 11.40 8.85 -2.25
C TRP A 126 10.33 9.72 -2.92
N HIS A 127 10.13 10.93 -2.39
CA HIS A 127 9.14 11.87 -2.90
C HIS A 127 9.48 12.34 -4.33
N ASP A 128 10.74 12.67 -4.59
CA ASP A 128 11.16 13.26 -5.86
C ASP A 128 11.30 12.20 -6.97
N THR A 129 11.87 11.04 -6.65
CA THR A 129 12.12 9.96 -7.60
C THR A 129 10.89 9.09 -7.83
N TYR A 130 10.07 8.87 -6.80
CA TYR A 130 8.88 7.99 -6.85
C TYR A 130 7.58 8.78 -6.60
N ASN A 131 7.48 9.98 -7.19
CA ASN A 131 6.37 10.92 -6.98
C ASN A 131 4.99 10.29 -7.25
N HIS A 132 4.84 9.48 -8.29
CA HIS A 132 3.58 8.83 -8.64
C HIS A 132 3.14 7.82 -7.59
N MET A 133 4.08 7.13 -6.93
CA MET A 133 3.78 6.26 -5.80
C MET A 133 3.31 7.07 -4.61
N TYR A 134 4.01 8.17 -4.30
CA TYR A 134 3.61 9.08 -3.22
C TYR A 134 2.21 9.68 -3.46
N SER A 135 1.94 10.14 -4.68
CA SER A 135 0.64 10.67 -5.11
C SER A 135 -0.49 9.65 -4.96
N PHE A 136 -0.24 8.39 -5.37
CA PHE A 136 -1.22 7.33 -5.24
C PHE A 136 -1.48 6.93 -3.79
N ILE A 137 -0.44 6.88 -2.95
CA ILE A 137 -0.58 6.71 -1.49
C ILE A 137 -1.47 7.81 -0.92
N ASP A 138 -1.24 9.07 -1.33
CA ASP A 138 -2.02 10.20 -0.83
C ASP A 138 -3.48 10.18 -1.31
N LEU A 139 -3.75 9.79 -2.56
CA LEU A 139 -5.10 9.60 -3.08
C LEU A 139 -5.90 8.63 -2.19
N ILE A 140 -5.36 7.43 -1.96
CA ILE A 140 -6.03 6.40 -1.15
C ILE A 140 -6.18 6.88 0.30
N GLY A 141 -5.17 7.55 0.86
CA GLY A 141 -5.24 8.15 2.19
C GLY A 141 -6.31 9.24 2.31
N LEU A 142 -6.47 10.07 1.29
CA LEU A 142 -7.46 11.16 1.24
C LEU A 142 -8.89 10.62 1.22
N VAL A 143 -9.17 9.53 0.50
CA VAL A 143 -10.47 8.83 0.58
C VAL A 143 -10.76 8.45 2.04
N GLY A 144 -9.77 7.89 2.74
CA GLY A 144 -9.90 7.55 4.15
C GLY A 144 -10.12 8.74 5.07
N ARG A 145 -9.48 9.89 4.78
CA ARG A 145 -9.70 11.14 5.50
C ARG A 145 -11.13 11.63 5.32
N VAL A 146 -11.66 11.61 4.08
CA VAL A 146 -13.02 12.06 3.76
C VAL A 146 -14.05 11.16 4.45
N CYS A 147 -13.92 9.84 4.36
CA CYS A 147 -14.82 8.90 5.02
C CYS A 147 -14.88 9.14 6.54
N ALA A 148 -13.72 9.27 7.18
CA ALA A 148 -13.66 9.51 8.62
C ALA A 148 -14.23 10.88 9.02
N SER A 149 -14.05 11.92 8.19
CA SER A 149 -14.67 13.23 8.43
C SER A 149 -16.20 13.18 8.34
N LEU A 150 -16.74 12.30 7.49
CA LEU A 150 -18.18 12.02 7.33
C LEU A 150 -18.72 11.01 8.36
N GLU A 151 -17.93 10.64 9.36
CA GLU A 151 -18.27 9.61 10.36
C GLU A 151 -18.61 8.23 9.76
N ARG A 152 -18.04 7.90 8.59
CA ARG A 152 -18.19 6.59 7.91
C ARG A 152 -16.91 5.74 7.99
N PRO A 153 -17.01 4.40 8.03
CA PRO A 153 -15.86 3.52 7.87
C PRO A 153 -15.36 3.57 6.43
N VAL A 154 -14.10 3.17 6.21
CA VAL A 154 -13.61 2.91 4.85
C VAL A 154 -13.90 1.46 4.51
N LEU A 155 -14.52 1.23 3.36
CA LEU A 155 -14.87 -0.07 2.85
C LEU A 155 -13.88 -0.51 1.77
N PHE A 156 -13.42 -1.74 1.89
CA PHE A 156 -12.61 -2.39 0.88
C PHE A 156 -13.24 -3.73 0.55
N ASN A 157 -13.47 -4.01 -0.74
CA ASN A 157 -14.14 -5.23 -1.18
C ASN A 157 -13.19 -6.07 -2.05
N THR A 158 -13.23 -7.37 -1.85
CA THR A 158 -12.58 -8.38 -2.71
C THR A 158 -13.56 -9.50 -3.04
N LYS A 159 -13.18 -10.42 -3.93
CA LYS A 159 -13.99 -11.61 -4.21
C LYS A 159 -14.16 -12.55 -3.00
N PHE A 160 -13.29 -12.44 -2.00
CA PHE A 160 -13.22 -13.39 -0.89
C PHE A 160 -13.76 -12.84 0.42
N TYR A 161 -13.60 -11.53 0.64
CA TYR A 161 -13.97 -10.89 1.90
C TYR A 161 -14.07 -9.37 1.74
N ASP A 162 -14.80 -8.77 2.69
CA ASP A 162 -14.93 -7.34 2.87
C ASP A 162 -14.15 -6.88 4.11
N THR A 163 -13.57 -5.68 4.04
CA THR A 163 -12.82 -5.08 5.15
C THR A 163 -13.41 -3.72 5.48
N HIS A 164 -13.72 -3.51 6.76
CA HIS A 164 -14.29 -2.28 7.28
C HIS A 164 -13.26 -1.62 8.21
N GLN A 165 -12.68 -0.51 7.78
CA GLN A 165 -11.75 0.26 8.59
C GLN A 165 -12.51 1.24 9.49
N ASP A 166 -12.69 0.84 10.74
CA ASP A 166 -13.51 1.54 11.74
C ASP A 166 -12.69 2.22 12.84
N TYR A 167 -11.64 2.97 12.48
CA TYR A 167 -10.78 3.58 13.51
C TYR A 167 -11.50 4.70 14.27
N LYS A 168 -11.75 4.44 15.55
CA LYS A 168 -12.31 5.37 16.53
C LYS A 168 -11.20 5.90 17.45
N LYS A 169 -11.37 7.12 17.96
CA LYS A 169 -10.49 7.64 19.01
C LYS A 169 -10.68 6.81 20.27
N VAL A 170 -9.63 6.66 21.05
CA VAL A 170 -9.64 5.91 22.30
C VAL A 170 -9.71 6.89 23.45
N GLU A 171 -10.64 6.66 24.38
CA GLU A 171 -10.81 7.40 25.62
C GLU A 171 -10.42 6.53 26.81
N SER A 172 -9.91 7.15 27.86
CA SER A 172 -9.58 6.44 29.11
C SER A 172 -10.76 6.52 30.07
N CYS A 173 -11.26 5.36 30.50
CA CYS A 173 -12.28 5.24 31.54
C CYS A 173 -11.68 4.60 32.79
N SER A 174 -11.86 5.23 33.95
CA SER A 174 -11.39 4.68 35.23
C SER A 174 -12.46 3.79 35.85
N VAL A 175 -12.14 2.51 36.05
CA VAL A 175 -13.02 1.54 36.72
C VAL A 175 -12.44 1.18 38.08
N ARG A 176 -13.28 1.20 39.12
CA ARG A 176 -12.90 0.65 40.43
C ARG A 176 -13.11 -0.85 40.41
N VAL A 177 -12.04 -1.59 40.68
CA VAL A 177 -12.05 -3.05 40.80
C VAL A 177 -11.63 -3.44 42.21
N PHE A 178 -12.31 -4.42 42.78
CA PHE A 178 -11.90 -5.01 44.05
C PHE A 178 -10.83 -6.08 43.80
N ASP A 179 -9.61 -5.82 44.24
CA ASP A 179 -8.52 -6.79 44.23
C ASP A 179 -8.72 -7.77 45.38
N LYS A 180 -9.29 -8.94 45.06
CA LYS A 180 -9.59 -10.00 46.03
C LYS A 180 -8.34 -10.54 46.74
N ILE A 181 -7.19 -10.55 46.07
CA ILE A 181 -5.93 -11.07 46.62
C ILE A 181 -5.44 -10.15 47.73
N ASN A 182 -5.43 -8.84 47.46
CA ASN A 182 -4.94 -7.83 48.41
C ASN A 182 -6.07 -7.19 49.25
N ARG A 183 -7.32 -7.68 49.11
CA ARG A 183 -8.54 -7.18 49.76
C ARG A 183 -8.69 -5.66 49.71
N LYS A 184 -8.38 -5.04 48.57
CA LYS A 184 -8.40 -3.58 48.42
C LYS A 184 -9.06 -3.13 47.13
N ASN A 185 -9.73 -1.98 47.17
CA ASN A 185 -10.22 -1.32 45.97
C ASN A 185 -9.04 -0.70 45.21
N ARG A 186 -8.94 -0.99 43.92
CA ARG A 186 -7.98 -0.37 43.00
C ARG A 186 -8.74 0.37 41.91
N THR A 187 -8.17 1.45 41.41
CA THR A 187 -8.63 2.10 40.18
C THR A 187 -7.75 1.62 39.03
N VAL A 188 -8.38 1.11 37.98
CA VAL A 188 -7.70 0.72 36.74
C VAL A 188 -8.25 1.59 35.62
N ASN A 189 -7.35 2.08 34.76
CA ASN A 189 -7.74 2.83 33.57
C ASN A 189 -7.86 1.86 32.39
N LEU A 190 -9.05 1.79 31.82
CA LEU A 190 -9.34 1.03 30.61
C LEU A 190 -9.39 1.97 29.41
N SER A 191 -8.87 1.51 28.28
CA SER A 191 -8.96 2.21 27.00
C SER A 191 -10.20 1.73 26.26
N VAL A 192 -11.18 2.61 26.05
CA VAL A 192 -12.44 2.32 25.36
C VAL A 192 -12.55 3.14 24.07
N PRO A 193 -13.03 2.57 22.95
CA PRO A 193 -13.33 3.35 21.76
C PRO A 193 -14.45 4.36 22.03
N SER A 194 -14.22 5.62 21.68
CA SER A 194 -15.24 6.68 21.62
C SER A 194 -16.13 6.52 20.38
N ASP A 195 -17.20 7.31 20.29
CA ASP A 195 -18.03 7.37 19.09
C ASP A 195 -17.45 8.24 17.96
N VAL A 196 -16.32 8.90 18.21
CA VAL A 196 -15.68 9.81 17.24
C VAL A 196 -14.61 9.09 16.44
N ARG A 197 -14.67 9.20 15.11
CA ARG A 197 -13.62 8.62 14.26
C ARG A 197 -12.28 9.32 14.38
N ASP A 198 -11.20 8.54 14.32
CA ASP A 198 -9.83 9.06 14.24
C ASP A 198 -9.46 9.37 12.79
N LYS A 199 -9.74 10.61 12.38
CA LYS A 199 -9.45 11.11 11.03
C LYS A 199 -7.98 11.02 10.63
N ARG A 200 -7.04 11.10 11.59
CA ARG A 200 -5.59 11.03 11.31
C ARG A 200 -5.19 9.58 11.07
N LYS A 201 -5.61 8.67 11.96
CA LYS A 201 -5.34 7.24 11.83
C LYS A 201 -5.98 6.68 10.56
N SER A 202 -7.23 7.07 10.27
CA SER A 202 -7.89 6.68 9.02
C SER A 202 -7.10 7.12 7.79
N ARG A 203 -6.66 8.37 7.69
CA ARG A 203 -5.81 8.81 6.57
C ARG A 203 -4.54 7.97 6.44
N ALA A 204 -3.79 7.83 7.53
CA ALA A 204 -2.47 7.19 7.52
C ALA A 204 -2.55 5.68 7.20
N ALA A 205 -3.60 5.00 7.67
CA ALA A 205 -3.71 3.54 7.56
C ALA A 205 -4.51 3.06 6.33
N THR A 206 -5.25 3.94 5.65
CA THR A 206 -6.12 3.51 4.51
C THR A 206 -5.31 2.89 3.38
N PHE A 207 -4.18 3.50 3.00
CA PHE A 207 -3.31 2.92 1.97
C PHE A 207 -2.65 1.61 2.43
N VAL A 208 -2.22 1.55 3.69
CA VAL A 208 -1.61 0.35 4.28
C VAL A 208 -2.60 -0.83 4.24
N ASN A 209 -3.82 -0.59 4.67
CA ASN A 209 -4.90 -1.57 4.63
C ASN A 209 -5.30 -1.92 3.18
N PHE A 210 -5.26 -0.96 2.26
CA PHE A 210 -5.48 -1.21 0.83
C PHE A 210 -4.46 -2.21 0.26
N ILE A 211 -3.17 -2.00 0.51
CA ILE A 211 -2.10 -2.90 0.03
C ILE A 211 -2.19 -4.26 0.72
N HIS A 212 -2.33 -4.31 2.05
CA HIS A 212 -2.47 -5.59 2.75
C HIS A 212 -3.69 -6.39 2.29
N GLN A 213 -4.80 -5.71 1.95
CA GLN A 213 -5.95 -6.40 1.38
C GLN A 213 -5.61 -7.01 0.01
N ARG A 214 -4.88 -6.28 -0.85
CA ARG A 214 -4.48 -6.77 -2.17
C ARG A 214 -3.52 -7.95 -2.05
N ASP A 215 -2.55 -7.85 -1.17
CA ASP A 215 -1.59 -8.90 -0.85
C ASP A 215 -2.31 -10.19 -0.37
N ALA A 216 -3.23 -10.06 0.57
CA ALA A 216 -4.04 -11.19 1.03
C ALA A 216 -4.96 -11.75 -0.08
N LYS A 217 -5.57 -10.91 -0.93
CA LYS A 217 -6.35 -11.39 -2.09
C LYS A 217 -5.48 -12.20 -3.06
N ILE A 218 -4.25 -11.75 -3.30
CA ILE A 218 -3.29 -12.45 -4.16
C ILE A 218 -2.95 -13.81 -3.54
N ALA A 219 -2.54 -13.84 -2.27
CA ALA A 219 -2.23 -15.08 -1.56
C ALA A 219 -3.39 -16.08 -1.56
N MET A 220 -4.61 -15.62 -1.32
CA MET A 220 -5.81 -16.46 -1.38
C MET A 220 -6.10 -16.98 -2.81
N SER A 221 -5.85 -16.17 -3.84
CA SER A 221 -6.02 -16.61 -5.23
C SER A 221 -4.96 -17.64 -5.63
N VAL A 222 -3.71 -17.49 -5.16
CA VAL A 222 -2.66 -18.50 -5.33
C VAL A 222 -3.06 -19.80 -4.65
N ALA A 223 -3.60 -19.73 -3.43
CA ALA A 223 -4.07 -20.90 -2.69
C ALA A 223 -5.24 -21.60 -3.37
N GLU A 224 -6.21 -20.85 -3.91
CA GLU A 224 -7.34 -21.39 -4.67
C GLU A 224 -6.86 -22.16 -5.92
N ILE A 225 -5.92 -21.58 -6.69
CA ILE A 225 -5.36 -22.23 -7.87
C ILE A 225 -4.47 -23.43 -7.49
N ALA A 226 -3.61 -23.29 -6.48
CA ALA A 226 -2.77 -24.39 -6.01
C ALA A 226 -3.64 -25.58 -5.55
N GLY A 227 -4.73 -25.30 -4.83
CA GLY A 227 -5.70 -26.30 -4.39
C GLY A 227 -6.37 -27.04 -5.54
N SER A 228 -6.73 -26.35 -6.64
CA SER A 228 -7.33 -27.00 -7.81
C SER A 228 -6.37 -27.97 -8.52
N TYR A 229 -5.06 -27.72 -8.41
CA TYR A 229 -4.01 -28.63 -8.89
C TYR A 229 -3.49 -29.61 -7.82
N GLN A 230 -4.13 -29.67 -6.64
CA GLN A 230 -3.71 -30.52 -5.50
C GLN A 230 -2.26 -30.27 -5.07
N ILE A 231 -1.78 -29.03 -5.21
CA ILE A 231 -0.47 -28.61 -4.75
C ILE A 231 -0.54 -28.30 -3.25
N PRO A 232 0.27 -28.95 -2.38
CA PRO A 232 0.33 -28.58 -0.98
C PRO A 232 0.93 -27.19 -0.85
N LEU A 233 0.21 -26.28 -0.19
CA LEU A 233 0.63 -24.89 -0.03
C LEU A 233 0.43 -24.43 1.41
N TYR A 234 1.48 -23.87 1.98
CA TYR A 234 1.42 -23.03 3.17
C TYR A 234 1.84 -21.62 2.79
N THR A 235 1.34 -20.62 3.51
CA THR A 235 1.68 -19.22 3.25
C THR A 235 1.92 -18.48 4.56
N VAL A 236 2.94 -17.62 4.54
CA VAL A 236 3.20 -16.60 5.56
C VAL A 236 3.25 -15.27 4.82
N HIS A 237 2.09 -14.63 4.66
CA HIS A 237 1.90 -13.44 3.81
C HIS A 237 2.31 -13.70 2.35
N ASP A 238 3.32 -12.98 1.86
CA ASP A 238 3.88 -13.07 0.51
C ASP A 238 4.85 -14.25 0.32
N ASN A 239 5.15 -14.98 1.39
CA ASN A 239 5.96 -16.19 1.34
C ASN A 239 5.09 -17.42 1.11
N PHE A 240 5.37 -18.14 0.03
CA PHE A 240 4.70 -19.38 -0.34
C PHE A 240 5.61 -20.58 -0.10
N ILE A 241 5.09 -21.60 0.57
CA ILE A 241 5.84 -22.79 0.95
C ILE A 241 5.15 -24.02 0.36
N SER A 242 5.89 -24.77 -0.43
CA SER A 242 5.44 -26.06 -1.00
C SER A 242 6.59 -27.07 -0.98
N ASN A 243 6.36 -28.28 -1.48
CA ASN A 243 7.43 -29.26 -1.61
C ASN A 243 8.31 -29.01 -2.85
N THR A 244 9.47 -29.67 -2.91
CA THR A 244 10.45 -29.48 -3.99
C THR A 244 9.87 -29.72 -5.39
N ILE A 245 8.91 -30.63 -5.52
CA ILE A 245 8.29 -30.96 -6.81
C ILE A 245 7.36 -29.84 -7.29
N ASN A 246 6.60 -29.22 -6.38
CA ASN A 246 5.59 -28.25 -6.76
C ASN A 246 6.03 -26.79 -6.64
N SER A 247 7.11 -26.50 -5.91
CA SER A 247 7.67 -25.14 -5.77
C SER A 247 7.98 -24.50 -7.13
N GLN A 248 8.40 -25.29 -8.12
CA GLN A 248 8.65 -24.80 -9.49
C GLN A 248 7.39 -24.21 -10.17
N LYS A 249 6.18 -24.59 -9.72
CA LYS A 249 4.91 -24.11 -10.28
C LYS A 249 4.43 -22.81 -9.62
N LEU A 250 4.84 -22.53 -8.39
CA LEU A 250 4.34 -21.38 -7.61
C LEU A 250 4.59 -20.02 -8.29
N PRO A 251 5.78 -19.74 -8.87
CA PRO A 251 6.01 -18.48 -9.58
C PRO A 251 5.01 -18.25 -10.72
N ASN A 252 4.73 -19.31 -11.49
CA ASN A 252 3.78 -19.26 -12.59
C ASN A 252 2.35 -19.02 -12.12
N ILE A 253 1.95 -19.66 -11.02
CA ILE A 253 0.63 -19.47 -10.40
C ILE A 253 0.49 -18.02 -9.91
N TYR A 254 1.49 -17.47 -9.22
CA TYR A 254 1.43 -16.08 -8.76
C TYR A 254 1.40 -15.08 -9.90
N CYS A 255 2.26 -15.26 -10.92
CA CYS A 255 2.24 -14.42 -12.11
C CYS A 255 0.92 -14.54 -12.85
N HIS A 256 0.28 -15.70 -12.84
CA HIS A 256 -1.07 -15.87 -13.38
C HIS A 256 -2.10 -15.07 -12.57
N VAL A 257 -2.04 -15.09 -11.23
CA VAL A 257 -2.91 -14.27 -10.38
C VAL A 257 -2.78 -12.78 -10.70
N PHE A 258 -1.56 -12.26 -10.86
CA PHE A 258 -1.35 -10.87 -11.28
C PHE A 258 -1.93 -10.57 -12.66
N ARG A 259 -1.80 -11.53 -13.60
CA ARG A 259 -2.38 -11.38 -14.94
C ARG A 259 -3.90 -11.36 -14.91
N GLU A 260 -4.53 -12.11 -14.02
CA GLU A 260 -6.00 -12.15 -13.90
C GLU A 260 -6.57 -11.06 -12.97
N MET A 261 -5.73 -10.20 -12.38
CA MET A 261 -6.22 -9.04 -11.64
C MET A 261 -6.98 -8.09 -12.58
N GLU A 262 -8.02 -7.45 -12.06
CA GLU A 262 -8.78 -6.44 -12.81
C GLU A 262 -7.90 -5.23 -13.15
N ALA A 263 -8.30 -4.47 -14.18
CA ALA A 263 -7.60 -3.24 -14.57
C ALA A 263 -7.52 -2.25 -13.40
N PRO A 264 -6.36 -1.59 -13.16
CA PRO A 264 -6.18 -0.69 -12.02
C PRO A 264 -7.27 0.39 -11.90
N MET A 265 -7.65 1.04 -12.99
CA MET A 265 -8.70 2.08 -12.96
C MET A 265 -10.06 1.54 -12.54
N THR A 266 -10.42 0.33 -12.95
CA THR A 266 -11.67 -0.31 -12.52
C THR A 266 -11.70 -0.50 -11.00
N ILE A 267 -10.58 -0.91 -10.42
CA ILE A 267 -10.45 -1.10 -8.97
C ILE A 267 -10.53 0.25 -8.23
N ILE A 268 -9.84 1.28 -8.74
CA ILE A 268 -9.82 2.61 -8.10
C ILE A 268 -11.17 3.32 -8.23
N ASN A 269 -11.82 3.25 -9.40
CA ASN A 269 -13.17 3.78 -9.58
C ASN A 269 -14.15 3.12 -8.62
N ARG A 270 -14.12 1.78 -8.50
CA ARG A 270 -14.96 1.05 -7.55
C ARG A 270 -14.68 1.46 -6.10
N PHE A 271 -13.41 1.62 -5.74
CA PHE A 271 -13.02 2.05 -4.40
C PHE A 271 -13.55 3.45 -4.06
N ILE A 272 -13.39 4.42 -4.95
CA ILE A 272 -13.92 5.78 -4.79
C ILE A 272 -15.45 5.75 -4.77
N TYR A 273 -16.06 5.00 -5.68
CA TYR A 273 -17.51 4.90 -5.75
C TYR A 273 -18.12 4.37 -4.46
N ASN A 274 -17.65 3.22 -3.96
CA ASN A 274 -18.19 2.59 -2.75
C ASN A 274 -18.06 3.48 -1.50
N ASN A 275 -16.99 4.29 -1.44
CA ASN A 275 -16.66 5.08 -0.25
C ASN A 275 -17.18 6.52 -0.29
N LEU A 276 -17.25 7.13 -1.47
CA LEU A 276 -17.51 8.57 -1.64
C LEU A 276 -18.79 8.86 -2.42
N ILE A 277 -19.11 8.09 -3.46
CA ILE A 277 -20.22 8.40 -4.38
C ILE A 277 -21.51 7.69 -3.96
N LYS A 278 -21.47 6.36 -3.86
CA LYS A 278 -22.63 5.52 -3.53
C LYS A 278 -23.37 6.01 -2.29
N PRO A 279 -22.71 6.33 -1.16
CA PRO A 279 -23.42 6.73 0.04
C PRO A 279 -23.97 8.17 0.01
N SER A 280 -23.74 8.92 -1.07
CA SER A 280 -24.14 10.33 -1.22
C SER A 280 -25.27 10.54 -2.25
N LEU A 281 -25.55 9.53 -3.09
CA LEU A 281 -26.51 9.61 -4.19
C LEU A 281 -27.88 8.95 -3.89
N ASP A 282 -28.06 8.26 -2.75
CA ASP A 282 -29.30 7.57 -2.36
C ASP A 282 -29.96 6.74 -3.50
N LEU A 283 -29.13 6.13 -4.34
CA LEU A 283 -29.59 5.36 -5.50
C LEU A 283 -30.15 4.00 -5.09
N ASN A 284 -31.17 3.54 -5.82
CA ASN A 284 -31.64 2.14 -5.70
C ASN A 284 -30.62 1.15 -6.33
N ASP A 285 -30.81 -0.14 -6.11
CA ASP A 285 -29.87 -1.17 -6.57
C ASP A 285 -29.67 -1.19 -8.09
N SER A 286 -30.72 -0.92 -8.86
CA SER A 286 -30.64 -0.87 -10.34
C SER A 286 -29.79 0.31 -10.80
N GLN A 287 -30.03 1.49 -10.24
CA GLN A 287 -29.26 2.71 -10.54
C GLN A 287 -27.80 2.58 -10.10
N ASN A 288 -27.56 1.96 -8.94
CA ASN A 288 -26.20 1.66 -8.48
C ASN A 288 -25.46 0.75 -9.46
N LYS A 289 -26.14 -0.28 -9.97
CA LYS A 289 -25.57 -1.20 -10.95
C LYS A 289 -25.23 -0.49 -12.26
N GLU A 290 -26.14 0.31 -12.79
CA GLU A 290 -25.92 1.10 -14.01
C GLU A 290 -24.74 2.07 -13.87
N TYR A 291 -24.67 2.78 -12.75
CA TYR A 291 -23.55 3.70 -12.47
C TYR A 291 -22.22 2.94 -12.40
N MET A 292 -22.21 1.77 -11.75
CA MET A 292 -21.02 0.92 -11.68
C MET A 292 -20.61 0.37 -13.04
N GLU A 293 -21.56 -0.03 -13.89
CA GLU A 293 -21.31 -0.46 -15.27
C GLU A 293 -20.70 0.66 -16.12
N HIS A 294 -21.19 1.90 -15.96
CA HIS A 294 -20.59 3.08 -16.59
C HIS A 294 -19.12 3.27 -16.18
N LEU A 295 -18.80 3.14 -14.89
CA LEU A 295 -17.44 3.26 -14.35
C LEU A 295 -16.47 2.13 -14.77
N LEU A 296 -16.97 1.04 -15.36
CA LEU A 296 -16.10 0.00 -15.96
C LEU A 296 -15.42 0.49 -17.23
N ASN A 297 -16.01 1.49 -17.91
CA ASN A 297 -15.55 2.00 -19.19
C ASN A 297 -15.15 3.47 -19.14
N HIS A 298 -15.52 4.19 -18.09
CA HIS A 298 -15.23 5.61 -17.94
C HIS A 298 -14.56 5.94 -16.61
N ARG A 299 -13.70 6.96 -16.62
CA ARG A 299 -13.25 7.60 -15.36
C ARG A 299 -14.39 8.38 -14.71
N ILE A 300 -14.23 8.65 -13.42
CA ILE A 300 -15.12 9.54 -12.69
C ILE A 300 -14.85 10.97 -13.18
N ASP A 301 -15.89 11.69 -13.56
CA ASP A 301 -15.78 13.10 -13.94
C ASP A 301 -15.37 13.94 -12.72
N ARG A 302 -14.45 14.88 -12.95
CA ARG A 302 -13.89 15.70 -11.87
C ARG A 302 -14.94 16.63 -11.27
N GLN A 303 -15.78 17.25 -12.10
CA GLN A 303 -16.80 18.19 -11.65
C GLN A 303 -17.92 17.46 -10.90
N ASP A 304 -18.30 16.28 -11.37
CA ASP A 304 -19.29 15.43 -10.69
C ASP A 304 -18.78 15.01 -9.31
N LEU A 305 -17.53 14.52 -9.22
CA LEU A 305 -16.93 14.14 -7.94
C LEU A 305 -16.80 15.34 -7.00
N GLU A 306 -16.40 16.51 -7.51
CA GLU A 306 -16.33 17.74 -6.72
C GLU A 306 -17.72 18.16 -6.18
N SER A 307 -18.75 18.10 -7.02
CA SER A 307 -20.13 18.42 -6.68
C SER A 307 -20.64 17.53 -5.55
N ILE A 308 -20.43 16.21 -5.67
CA ILE A 308 -20.79 15.22 -4.65
C ILE A 308 -20.08 15.51 -3.33
N LEU A 309 -18.76 15.74 -3.36
CA LEU A 309 -17.97 15.99 -2.15
C LEU A 309 -18.32 17.32 -1.45
N LYS A 310 -18.81 18.31 -2.20
CA LYS A 310 -19.27 19.59 -1.65
C LYS A 310 -20.69 19.55 -1.10
N LYS A 311 -21.52 18.58 -1.53
CA LYS A 311 -22.86 18.38 -0.98
C LYS A 311 -22.80 17.95 0.48
N ASP A 312 -21.87 17.06 0.81
CA ASP A 312 -21.75 16.47 2.14
C ASP A 312 -20.65 17.15 2.96
N ILE A 313 -20.80 18.44 3.31
CA ILE A 313 -19.84 19.08 4.23
C ILE A 313 -20.09 18.54 5.65
N PRO A 314 -19.12 17.83 6.26
CA PRO A 314 -19.33 17.30 7.59
C PRO A 314 -19.43 18.41 8.64
N MET A 315 -20.32 18.27 9.62
CA MET A 315 -20.45 19.20 10.75
C MET A 315 -19.10 19.49 11.42
N SER A 316 -18.26 18.46 11.54
CA SER A 316 -16.94 18.54 12.14
C SER A 316 -15.93 19.40 11.35
N GLU A 317 -16.22 19.71 10.10
CA GLU A 317 -15.39 20.53 9.21
C GLU A 317 -16.05 21.89 8.86
N MET A 318 -17.31 22.14 9.25
CA MET A 318 -18.00 23.42 8.97
C MET A 318 -17.24 24.64 9.51
N LYS A 319 -16.58 24.50 10.66
CA LYS A 319 -15.74 25.57 11.26
C LYS A 319 -14.44 25.82 10.49
N ASN A 320 -14.02 24.90 9.63
CA ASN A 320 -12.80 24.99 8.82
C ASN A 320 -13.08 24.64 7.35
N LYS A 321 -14.06 25.33 6.75
CA LYS A 321 -14.45 25.12 5.34
C LYS A 321 -13.26 25.21 4.38
N LYS A 322 -12.36 26.18 4.57
CA LYS A 322 -11.12 26.30 3.77
C LYS A 322 -10.24 25.06 3.84
N GLY A 323 -10.14 24.43 5.02
CA GLY A 323 -9.42 23.18 5.20
C GLY A 323 -10.10 22.02 4.48
N TRP A 324 -11.43 21.96 4.50
CA TRP A 324 -12.21 20.97 3.76
C TRP A 324 -12.06 21.12 2.24
N ASP A 325 -12.18 22.34 1.73
CA ASP A 325 -11.98 22.65 0.31
C ASP A 325 -10.58 22.24 -0.16
N LYS A 326 -9.55 22.43 0.69
CA LYS A 326 -8.19 21.96 0.42
C LYS A 326 -8.10 20.43 0.37
N ILE A 327 -8.82 19.71 1.23
CA ILE A 327 -8.87 18.23 1.19
C ILE A 327 -9.51 17.75 -0.10
N ILE A 328 -10.66 18.33 -0.49
CA ILE A 328 -11.35 18.00 -1.75
C ILE A 328 -10.44 18.28 -2.94
N LYS A 329 -9.87 19.49 -3.01
CA LYS A 329 -8.96 19.86 -4.09
C LYS A 329 -7.80 18.87 -4.21
N ASN A 330 -7.14 18.57 -3.10
CA ASN A 330 -6.05 17.61 -3.10
C ASN A 330 -6.49 16.23 -3.59
N LEU A 331 -7.67 15.74 -3.18
CA LEU A 331 -8.18 14.44 -3.62
C LEU A 331 -8.39 14.41 -5.15
N LEU A 332 -9.03 15.45 -5.69
CA LEU A 332 -9.26 15.58 -7.13
C LEU A 332 -7.93 15.67 -7.90
N ASP A 333 -6.99 16.49 -7.41
CA ASP A 333 -5.67 16.65 -8.03
C ASP A 333 -4.88 15.33 -8.03
N GLN A 334 -4.89 14.57 -6.92
CA GLN A 334 -4.24 13.25 -6.89
C GLN A 334 -4.94 12.22 -7.78
N TYR A 335 -6.28 12.28 -7.91
CA TYR A 335 -7.02 11.41 -8.82
C TYR A 335 -6.68 11.70 -10.29
N ASP A 336 -6.56 12.97 -10.67
CA ASP A 336 -6.14 13.37 -12.02
C ASP A 336 -4.70 12.92 -12.33
N LEU A 337 -3.78 13.13 -11.38
CA LEU A 337 -2.41 12.65 -11.51
C LEU A 337 -2.36 11.13 -11.68
N TYR A 338 -3.20 10.40 -10.97
CA TYR A 338 -3.32 8.95 -11.12
C TYR A 338 -3.85 8.57 -12.50
N CYS A 339 -4.94 9.20 -12.96
CA CYS A 339 -5.52 8.99 -14.29
C CYS A 339 -4.47 9.19 -15.39
N ILE A 340 -3.73 10.31 -15.35
CA ILE A 340 -2.65 10.60 -16.29
C ILE A 340 -1.57 9.51 -16.24
N ARG A 341 -1.14 9.10 -15.04
CA ARG A 341 -0.09 8.10 -14.86
C ARG A 341 -0.46 6.75 -15.48
N VAL A 342 -1.73 6.37 -15.44
CA VAL A 342 -2.22 5.09 -15.99
C VAL A 342 -2.84 5.24 -17.38
N GLY A 343 -2.62 6.38 -18.05
CA GLY A 343 -2.98 6.63 -19.45
C GLY A 343 -4.46 6.94 -19.71
N VAL A 344 -5.19 7.43 -18.71
CA VAL A 344 -6.54 7.96 -18.89
C VAL A 344 -6.46 9.47 -19.10
N LEU A 345 -6.48 9.90 -20.35
CA LEU A 345 -6.38 11.31 -20.74
C LEU A 345 -7.74 11.96 -21.00
N ASP A 346 -8.74 11.15 -21.34
CA ASP A 346 -10.11 11.52 -21.63
C ASP A 346 -11.08 10.75 -20.72
N MET A 347 -12.38 10.77 -21.04
CA MET A 347 -13.37 10.03 -20.26
C MET A 347 -13.25 8.52 -20.45
N SER A 348 -12.77 8.04 -21.59
CA SER A 348 -12.66 6.62 -21.92
C SER A 348 -11.50 5.93 -21.18
N LEU A 349 -11.68 4.64 -20.86
CA LEU A 349 -10.63 3.78 -20.32
C LEU A 349 -9.91 2.94 -21.39
N ASP A 350 -10.12 3.18 -22.68
CA ASP A 350 -9.57 2.33 -23.75
C ASP A 350 -8.04 2.36 -23.79
N ASN A 351 -7.43 3.55 -23.73
CA ASN A 351 -5.97 3.66 -23.68
C ASN A 351 -5.39 3.01 -22.42
N HIS A 352 -6.05 3.20 -21.27
CA HIS A 352 -5.69 2.52 -20.04
C HIS A 352 -5.75 1.00 -20.17
N LYS A 353 -6.82 0.44 -20.77
CA LYS A 353 -6.95 -1.00 -21.01
C LYS A 353 -5.83 -1.51 -21.92
N ASN A 354 -5.43 -0.76 -22.94
CA ASN A 354 -4.32 -1.14 -23.81
C ASN A 354 -2.97 -1.17 -23.07
N LEU A 355 -2.68 -0.15 -22.26
CA LEU A 355 -1.46 -0.11 -21.44
C LEU A 355 -1.46 -1.23 -20.39
N TRP A 356 -2.60 -1.46 -19.74
CA TRP A 356 -2.78 -2.56 -18.79
C TRP A 356 -2.57 -3.92 -19.45
N ASN A 357 -3.19 -4.17 -20.61
CA ASN A 357 -2.99 -5.40 -21.37
C ASN A 357 -1.53 -5.59 -21.81
N THR A 358 -0.83 -4.51 -22.13
CA THR A 358 0.60 -4.52 -22.48
C THR A 358 1.46 -4.89 -21.28
N LEU A 359 1.21 -4.33 -20.10
CA LEU A 359 1.92 -4.72 -18.88
C LEU A 359 1.60 -6.18 -18.54
N ARG A 360 0.32 -6.55 -18.54
CA ARG A 360 -0.20 -7.89 -18.23
C ARG A 360 0.48 -8.96 -19.08
N SER A 361 0.62 -8.75 -20.37
CA SER A 361 1.24 -9.72 -21.28
C SER A 361 2.73 -9.95 -21.01
N LYS A 362 3.40 -8.99 -20.37
CA LYS A 362 4.81 -9.07 -19.97
C LYS A 362 5.03 -9.73 -18.61
N ILE A 363 3.99 -9.94 -17.79
CA ILE A 363 4.13 -10.53 -16.46
C ILE A 363 4.53 -12.01 -16.57
N ASN A 364 5.77 -12.28 -16.21
CA ASN A 364 6.41 -13.59 -16.28
C ASN A 364 7.50 -13.77 -15.22
N GLY A 365 7.39 -13.02 -14.12
CA GLY A 365 8.39 -12.89 -13.07
C GLY A 365 8.93 -14.17 -12.42
N LEU A 366 10.12 -14.04 -11.84
CA LEU A 366 10.82 -15.10 -11.09
C LEU A 366 10.73 -14.86 -9.58
N TYR A 367 10.92 -15.93 -8.80
CA TYR A 367 10.89 -15.91 -7.35
C TYR A 367 12.26 -16.17 -6.74
N SER A 368 12.54 -15.51 -5.62
CA SER A 368 13.66 -15.87 -4.76
C SER A 368 13.34 -17.19 -4.06
N VAL A 369 14.20 -18.18 -4.26
CA VAL A 369 14.08 -19.49 -3.60
C VAL A 369 14.94 -19.46 -2.32
N HIS A 370 14.30 -19.78 -1.21
CA HIS A 370 14.93 -19.94 0.10
C HIS A 370 14.77 -21.40 0.54
N ASN A 371 15.91 -22.04 0.85
CA ASN A 371 15.96 -23.40 1.40
C ASN A 371 16.00 -23.37 2.92
#